data_AF-A0A7Y5NDY9-F1
#
_entry.id   AF-A0A7Y5NDY9-F1
#
_cell.length_a   1.000
_cell.length_b   1.000
_cell.length_c   1.000
_cell.angle_alpha   90.00
_cell.angle_beta   90.00
_cell.angle_gamma   90.00
#
_symmetry.space_group_name_H-M   'P 1'
#
loop_
_entity.id
_entity.type
_entity.pdbx_description
1 polymer ?
#
loop_
_entity_poly.entity_id
_entity_poly.type
_entity_poly.pdbx_seq_one_letter_code
_entity_poly.pdbx_strand_id
1 'polypeptide(L)'
;MPLPLGHSLMGYTIAAGSRFKLSPNVWMNIFIFALLANLPDIDYLPGYLKGLPNRYHHHEIHSLGFAALMGLVGGLVYLRMAGKFWACFLPIFFAVSSHLLLDLVTEDFSEPHGMMLLWPLNSEFYDVSWKIFKSVNKSNHSADFFSSLFTLHNLRVVLIELMIMLPLALAATFVQRRRRAAETQPQRKEARAAKRLTVQQSVETEQELGAALTAAQITELPQIDYQRIDLNQPGYRNGKS
;
A
#
# COMPACT_ATOMS: atom_id res chain seq x y z
N MET A 1 1.98 -12.47 24.03
CA MET A 1 2.05 -11.46 22.97
C MET A 1 3.34 -11.55 22.20
N PRO A 2 3.27 -11.67 20.86
CA PRO A 2 4.38 -11.38 19.98
C PRO A 2 4.89 -9.95 20.21
N LEU A 3 6.08 -9.65 19.72
CA LEU A 3 6.57 -8.28 19.73
C LEU A 3 5.84 -7.44 18.68
N PRO A 4 5.81 -6.10 18.86
CA PRO A 4 5.17 -5.18 17.93
C PRO A 4 5.59 -5.34 16.46
N LEU A 5 6.76 -5.95 16.22
CA LEU A 5 7.28 -6.26 14.89
C LEU A 5 6.41 -7.27 14.13
N GLY A 6 5.97 -8.37 14.77
CA GLY A 6 5.12 -9.37 14.14
C GLY A 6 3.78 -8.77 13.70
N HIS A 7 3.15 -8.01 14.61
CA HIS A 7 1.89 -7.31 14.35
C HIS A 7 2.05 -6.24 13.26
N SER A 8 3.11 -5.44 13.31
CA SER A 8 3.42 -4.44 12.28
C SER A 8 3.57 -5.06 10.90
N LEU A 9 4.21 -6.23 10.81
CA LEU A 9 4.42 -6.93 9.55
C LEU A 9 3.11 -7.51 8.99
N MET A 10 2.21 -7.96 9.85
CA MET A 10 0.86 -8.35 9.46
C MET A 10 0.04 -7.14 8.98
N GLY A 11 0.11 -6.00 9.70
CA GLY A 11 -0.45 -4.72 9.27
C GLY A 11 0.06 -4.29 7.90
N TYR A 12 1.37 -4.38 7.65
CA TYR A 12 1.97 -4.15 6.33
C TYR A 12 1.38 -5.08 5.26
N THR A 13 1.20 -6.36 5.58
CA THR A 13 0.68 -7.36 4.63
C THR A 13 -0.76 -7.05 4.22
N ILE A 14 -1.58 -6.61 5.18
CA ILE A 14 -2.96 -6.17 4.95
C ILE A 14 -2.99 -4.86 4.16
N ALA A 15 -2.14 -3.88 4.51
CA ALA A 15 -2.03 -2.61 3.78
C ALA A 15 -1.61 -2.81 2.32
N ALA A 16 -0.65 -3.69 2.09
CA ALA A 16 -0.18 -4.03 0.75
C ALA A 16 -1.28 -4.73 -0.07
N GLY A 17 -2.07 -5.60 0.57
CA GLY A 17 -3.13 -6.38 -0.08
C GLY A 17 -4.41 -5.62 -0.31
N SER A 18 -4.68 -4.63 0.53
CA SER A 18 -5.84 -3.78 0.37
C SER A 18 -5.72 -2.88 -0.86
N ARG A 19 -6.85 -2.65 -1.53
CA ARG A 19 -6.97 -1.60 -2.56
C ARG A 19 -7.20 -0.22 -1.94
N PHE A 20 -7.48 -0.17 -0.64
CA PHE A 20 -7.73 1.04 0.10
C PHE A 20 -6.44 1.77 0.45
N LYS A 21 -6.48 3.09 0.38
CA LYS A 21 -5.38 3.99 0.75
C LYS A 21 -5.98 5.17 1.50
N LEU A 22 -5.55 5.38 2.74
CA LEU A 22 -5.82 6.59 3.53
C LEU A 22 -5.02 7.79 3.03
N SER A 23 -3.81 7.54 2.50
CA SER A 23 -2.89 8.56 2.02
C SER A 23 -2.43 8.25 0.59
N PRO A 24 -2.14 9.25 -0.26
CA PRO A 24 -1.44 9.01 -1.52
C PRO A 24 -0.04 8.43 -1.30
N ASN A 25 0.59 8.72 -0.15
CA ASN A 25 1.90 8.17 0.21
C ASN A 25 1.75 6.72 0.70
N VAL A 26 2.34 5.77 -0.03
CA VAL A 26 2.30 4.33 0.31
C VAL A 26 2.93 4.06 1.68
N TRP A 27 4.03 4.74 2.01
CA TRP A 27 4.70 4.58 3.31
C TRP A 27 3.83 5.04 4.47
N MET A 28 3.04 6.09 4.27
CA MET A 28 2.08 6.56 5.28
C MET A 28 0.98 5.52 5.51
N ASN A 29 0.47 4.87 4.46
CA ASN A 29 -0.49 3.78 4.64
C ASN A 29 0.13 2.61 5.42
N ILE A 30 1.34 2.19 5.04
CA ILE A 30 2.05 1.12 5.75
C ILE A 30 2.20 1.47 7.24
N PHE A 31 2.61 2.70 7.53
CA PHE A 31 2.76 3.20 8.89
C PHE A 31 1.44 3.19 9.65
N ILE A 32 0.35 3.73 9.08
CA ILE A 32 -0.97 3.74 9.72
C ILE A 32 -1.44 2.31 10.01
N PHE A 33 -1.29 1.38 9.07
CA PHE A 33 -1.71 0.00 9.27
C PHE A 33 -0.82 -0.75 10.26
N ALA A 34 0.47 -0.44 10.34
CA ALA A 34 1.34 -0.95 11.39
C ALA A 34 0.87 -0.43 12.76
N LEU A 35 0.52 0.85 12.89
CA LEU A 35 -0.04 1.40 14.12
C LEU A 35 -1.38 0.75 14.49
N LEU A 36 -2.29 0.61 13.53
CA LEU A 36 -3.59 -0.03 13.76
C LEU A 36 -3.44 -1.49 14.18
N ALA A 37 -2.50 -2.21 13.57
CA ALA A 37 -2.22 -3.59 13.93
C ALA A 37 -1.63 -3.74 15.33
N ASN A 38 -1.07 -2.69 15.94
CA ASN A 38 -0.56 -2.69 17.32
C ASN A 38 -1.47 -1.92 18.29
N LEU A 39 -2.61 -1.41 17.80
CA LEU A 39 -3.49 -0.55 18.58
C LEU A 39 -3.99 -1.23 19.88
N PRO A 40 -4.30 -2.55 19.90
CA PRO A 40 -4.68 -3.21 21.14
C PRO A 40 -3.63 -3.10 22.25
N ASP A 41 -2.34 -3.06 21.94
CA ASP A 41 -1.28 -3.00 22.97
C ASP A 41 -1.14 -1.62 23.64
N ILE A 42 -1.99 -0.65 23.29
CA ILE A 42 -2.02 0.62 24.00
C ILE A 42 -2.52 0.48 25.45
N ASP A 43 -3.13 -0.65 25.82
CA ASP A 43 -3.54 -0.95 27.21
C ASP A 43 -2.36 -1.09 28.18
N TYR A 44 -1.14 -1.31 27.69
CA TYR A 44 0.05 -1.20 28.52
C TYR A 44 0.24 0.19 29.11
N LEU A 45 -0.20 1.24 28.42
CA LEU A 45 0.02 2.63 28.83
C LEU A 45 -0.63 2.97 30.18
N PRO A 46 -1.95 2.75 30.41
CA PRO A 46 -2.55 3.01 31.72
C PRO A 46 -1.95 2.14 32.83
N GLY A 47 -1.53 0.91 32.53
CA GLY A 47 -0.82 0.05 33.48
C GLY A 47 0.55 0.62 33.85
N TYR A 48 1.30 1.06 32.83
CA TYR A 48 2.64 1.62 32.98
C TYR A 48 2.63 2.89 33.84
N LEU A 49 1.67 3.78 33.62
CA LEU A 49 1.49 5.00 34.43
C LEU A 49 1.15 4.70 35.90
N LYS A 50 0.56 3.52 36.18
CA LYS A 50 0.25 3.06 37.54
C LYS A 50 1.33 2.17 38.17
N GLY A 51 2.47 2.01 37.51
CA GLY A 51 3.57 1.18 38.00
C GLY A 51 3.43 -0.32 37.70
N LEU A 52 2.35 -0.74 37.04
CA LEU A 52 2.00 -2.14 36.77
C LEU A 52 1.58 -2.31 35.30
N PRO A 53 2.54 -2.38 34.35
CA PRO A 53 2.27 -2.37 32.90
C PRO A 53 1.29 -3.46 32.45
N ASN A 54 1.43 -4.69 32.94
CA ASN A 54 0.62 -5.82 32.49
C ASN A 54 -0.82 -5.84 33.08
N ARG A 55 -1.19 -4.87 33.93
CA ARG A 55 -2.43 -4.92 34.71
C ARG A 55 -3.72 -4.92 33.89
N TYR A 56 -3.73 -4.20 32.78
CA TYR A 56 -4.92 -4.03 31.93
C TYR A 56 -4.78 -4.75 30.59
N HIS A 57 -3.75 -5.56 30.47
CA HIS A 57 -3.40 -6.20 29.22
C HIS A 57 -4.31 -7.41 28.94
N HIS A 58 -4.71 -7.62 27.69
CA HIS A 58 -5.64 -8.70 27.24
C HIS A 58 -7.13 -8.49 27.59
N HIS A 59 -7.51 -7.29 28.03
CA HIS A 59 -8.91 -6.99 28.38
C HIS A 59 -9.72 -6.50 27.16
N GLU A 60 -10.53 -5.45 27.30
CA GLU A 60 -11.60 -5.11 26.35
C GLU A 60 -11.08 -4.72 24.96
N ILE A 61 -9.88 -4.13 24.87
CA ILE A 61 -9.30 -3.71 23.59
C ILE A 61 -8.64 -4.86 22.81
N HIS A 62 -8.50 -6.03 23.44
CA HIS A 62 -8.09 -7.29 22.83
C HIS A 62 -9.32 -8.14 22.45
N SER A 63 -10.24 -7.51 21.72
CA SER A 63 -11.51 -8.13 21.33
C SER A 63 -11.89 -7.87 19.88
N LEU A 64 -12.71 -8.77 19.34
CA LEU A 64 -13.34 -8.59 18.03
C LEU A 64 -14.31 -7.41 18.02
N GLY A 65 -14.95 -7.11 19.16
CA GLY A 65 -15.80 -5.93 19.29
C GLY A 65 -15.01 -4.63 19.18
N PHE A 66 -13.84 -4.54 19.80
CA PHE A 66 -12.95 -3.39 19.62
C PHE A 66 -12.44 -3.28 18.17
N ALA A 67 -12.06 -4.40 17.55
CA ALA A 67 -11.69 -4.42 16.13
C ALA A 67 -12.84 -3.92 15.23
N ALA A 68 -14.07 -4.35 15.50
CA ALA A 68 -15.27 -3.91 14.78
C ALA A 68 -15.56 -2.43 15.01
N LEU A 69 -15.37 -1.92 16.24
CA LEU A 69 -15.51 -0.51 16.57
C LEU A 69 -14.52 0.35 15.78
N MET A 70 -13.25 -0.03 15.74
CA MET A 70 -12.22 0.68 14.98
C MET A 70 -12.49 0.66 13.48
N GLY A 71 -12.91 -0.49 12.95
CA GLY A 71 -13.39 -0.63 11.58
C GLY A 71 -14.58 0.28 11.31
N LEU A 72 -15.56 0.34 12.22
CA LEU A 72 -16.77 1.17 12.11
C LEU A 72 -16.41 2.65 12.07
N VAL A 73 -15.55 3.13 12.99
CA VAL A 73 -15.08 4.52 13.02
C VAL A 73 -14.41 4.89 11.70
N GLY A 74 -13.43 4.10 11.25
CA GLY A 74 -12.76 4.37 9.98
C GLY A 74 -13.70 4.27 8.76
N GLY A 75 -14.61 3.30 8.77
CA GLY A 75 -15.64 3.10 7.76
C GLY A 75 -16.59 4.29 7.64
N LEU A 76 -17.08 4.82 8.76
CA LEU A 76 -18.00 5.97 8.78
C LEU A 76 -17.30 7.26 8.31
N VAL A 77 -16.07 7.51 8.77
CA VAL A 77 -15.26 8.64 8.30
C VAL A 77 -15.08 8.57 6.78
N TYR A 78 -14.70 7.40 6.27
CA TYR A 78 -14.47 7.23 4.84
C TYR A 78 -15.76 7.21 4.01
N LEU A 79 -16.88 6.72 4.57
CA LEU A 79 -18.20 6.85 3.96
C LEU A 79 -18.54 8.32 3.74
N ARG A 80 -18.25 9.19 4.72
CA ARG A 80 -18.54 10.62 4.63
C ARG A 80 -17.68 11.37 3.61
N MET A 81 -16.44 10.91 3.40
CA MET A 81 -15.48 11.53 2.47
C MET A 81 -15.60 11.00 1.04
N ALA A 82 -15.86 9.71 0.86
CA ALA A 82 -15.71 9.01 -0.42
C ALA A 82 -16.88 8.08 -0.77
N GLY A 83 -17.92 7.98 0.06
CA GLY A 83 -19.14 7.21 -0.22
C GLY A 83 -18.95 5.68 -0.15
N LYS A 84 -17.85 5.17 0.42
CA LYS A 84 -17.48 3.74 0.37
C LYS A 84 -17.11 3.15 1.74
N PHE A 85 -18.10 2.92 2.60
CA PHE A 85 -17.90 2.37 3.95
C PHE A 85 -16.96 1.14 3.99
N TRP A 86 -17.32 0.08 3.25
CA TRP A 86 -16.63 -1.21 3.29
C TRP A 86 -15.19 -1.18 2.81
N ALA A 87 -14.82 -0.19 1.99
CA ALA A 87 -13.47 -0.04 1.50
C ALA A 87 -12.47 0.30 2.63
N CYS A 88 -12.93 0.99 3.68
CA CYS A 88 -12.11 1.35 4.84
C CYS A 88 -12.37 0.41 6.04
N PHE A 89 -13.63 0.03 6.25
CA PHE A 89 -14.02 -0.86 7.36
C PHE A 89 -13.24 -2.17 7.35
N LEU A 90 -13.27 -2.91 6.23
CA LEU A 90 -12.69 -4.26 6.18
C LEU A 90 -11.19 -4.26 6.43
N PRO A 91 -10.37 -3.41 5.76
CA PRO A 91 -8.94 -3.39 6.02
C PRO A 91 -8.58 -3.06 7.47
N ILE A 92 -9.26 -2.09 8.09
CA ILE A 92 -9.00 -1.72 9.49
C ILE A 92 -9.42 -2.86 10.43
N PHE A 93 -10.62 -3.40 10.24
CA PHE A 93 -11.11 -4.53 11.02
C PHE A 93 -10.14 -5.71 10.97
N PHE A 94 -9.68 -6.09 9.77
CA PHE A 94 -8.71 -7.18 9.62
C PHE A 94 -7.34 -6.83 10.18
N ALA A 95 -6.89 -5.57 10.09
CA ALA A 95 -5.63 -5.15 10.69
C ALA A 95 -5.63 -5.34 12.20
N VAL A 96 -6.67 -4.84 12.89
CA VAL A 96 -6.80 -5.01 14.34
C VAL A 96 -7.05 -6.47 14.70
N SER A 97 -7.90 -7.18 13.95
CA SER A 97 -8.19 -8.59 14.22
C SER A 97 -6.97 -9.50 14.03
N SER A 98 -6.05 -9.11 13.15
CA SER A 98 -4.80 -9.85 12.96
C SER A 98 -3.91 -9.81 14.19
N HIS A 99 -4.00 -8.76 15.01
CA HIS A 99 -3.38 -8.69 16.33
C HIS A 99 -3.88 -9.82 17.22
N LEU A 100 -5.20 -9.92 17.33
CA LEU A 100 -5.89 -10.92 18.14
C LEU A 100 -5.51 -12.35 17.75
N LEU A 101 -5.46 -12.62 16.44
CA LEU A 101 -5.10 -13.93 15.93
C LEU A 101 -3.67 -14.31 16.33
N LEU A 102 -2.72 -13.37 16.26
CA LEU A 102 -1.34 -13.63 16.62
C LEU A 102 -1.18 -13.83 18.13
N ASP A 103 -1.90 -13.06 18.96
CA ASP A 103 -1.87 -13.26 20.42
C ASP A 103 -2.46 -14.60 20.83
N LEU A 104 -3.56 -15.01 20.21
CA LEU A 104 -4.22 -16.27 20.52
C LEU A 104 -3.25 -17.45 20.32
N VAL A 105 -2.48 -17.45 19.23
CA VAL A 105 -1.46 -18.48 18.95
C VAL A 105 -0.11 -18.23 19.63
N THR A 106 -0.03 -17.27 20.55
CA THR A 106 1.17 -16.99 21.34
C THR A 106 1.03 -17.54 22.74
N GLU A 107 2.13 -18.05 23.30
CA GLU A 107 2.17 -18.46 24.71
C GLU A 107 1.83 -17.27 25.63
N ASP A 108 0.92 -17.51 26.56
CA ASP A 108 0.53 -16.55 27.59
C ASP A 108 0.72 -17.14 28.98
N PHE A 109 1.64 -16.53 29.72
CA PHE A 109 1.95 -16.89 31.10
C PHE A 109 1.40 -15.87 32.11
N SER A 110 0.62 -14.89 31.63
CA SER A 110 0.05 -13.83 32.47
C SER A 110 -1.37 -14.24 32.86
N GLU A 111 -1.69 -14.16 34.16
CA GLU A 111 -3.08 -14.32 34.59
C GLU A 111 -3.85 -13.00 34.42
N PRO A 112 -5.12 -13.04 33.97
CA PRO A 112 -5.86 -14.20 33.47
C PRO A 112 -5.35 -14.68 32.09
N HIS A 113 -5.23 -16.00 31.91
CA HIS A 113 -4.72 -16.58 30.67
C HIS A 113 -5.66 -16.34 29.48
N GLY A 114 -5.09 -15.91 28.35
CA GLY A 114 -5.83 -15.69 27.12
C GLY A 114 -6.31 -14.24 27.00
N MET A 115 -7.38 -14.02 26.23
CA MET A 115 -7.88 -12.67 25.95
C MET A 115 -9.40 -12.61 25.83
N MET A 116 -10.00 -11.43 26.08
CA MET A 116 -11.45 -11.20 25.97
C MET A 116 -11.94 -11.12 24.52
N LEU A 117 -11.76 -12.21 23.76
CA LEU A 117 -11.93 -12.24 22.31
C LEU A 117 -13.34 -11.80 21.84
N LEU A 118 -14.38 -12.17 22.59
CA LEU A 118 -15.78 -11.95 22.21
C LEU A 118 -16.42 -10.71 22.87
N TRP A 119 -15.66 -9.87 23.57
CA TRP A 119 -16.20 -8.59 24.07
C TRP A 119 -16.73 -7.76 22.89
N PRO A 120 -17.89 -7.07 23.01
CA PRO A 120 -18.71 -6.85 24.21
C PRO A 120 -19.81 -7.89 24.47
N LEU A 121 -19.85 -9.01 23.73
CA LEU A 121 -20.90 -10.03 23.89
C LEU A 121 -20.76 -10.79 25.20
N ASN A 122 -19.52 -11.10 25.60
CA ASN A 122 -19.18 -11.63 26.90
C ASN A 122 -17.81 -11.12 27.36
N SER A 123 -17.49 -11.41 28.62
CA SER A 123 -16.23 -11.01 29.26
C SER A 123 -15.34 -12.22 29.59
N GLU A 124 -15.51 -13.33 28.86
CA GLU A 124 -14.73 -14.55 29.07
C GLU A 124 -13.37 -14.46 28.37
N PHE A 125 -12.36 -15.09 28.98
CA PHE A 125 -11.03 -15.20 28.40
C PHE A 125 -10.93 -16.46 27.55
N TYR A 126 -10.50 -16.30 26.31
CA TYR A 126 -10.31 -17.38 25.35
C TYR A 126 -8.82 -17.61 25.12
N ASP A 127 -8.44 -18.89 25.14
CA ASP A 127 -7.10 -19.34 24.82
C ASP A 127 -7.13 -20.62 23.97
N VAL A 128 -6.09 -20.86 23.18
CA VAL A 128 -5.96 -22.07 22.34
C VAL A 128 -4.73 -22.89 22.74
N SER A 129 -4.87 -24.21 22.71
CA SER A 129 -3.78 -25.12 23.13
C SER A 129 -2.60 -25.16 22.16
N TRP A 130 -2.78 -24.73 20.90
CA TRP A 130 -1.70 -24.72 19.91
C TRP A 130 -0.97 -23.39 19.88
N LYS A 131 0.29 -23.40 20.32
CA LYS A 131 1.14 -22.21 20.40
C LYS A 131 2.23 -22.24 19.33
N ILE A 132 2.23 -21.21 18.47
CA ILE A 132 3.19 -21.03 17.38
C ILE A 132 4.31 -20.08 17.82
N PHE A 133 3.95 -19.01 18.54
CA PHE A 133 4.89 -17.99 19.00
C PHE A 133 5.17 -18.12 20.50
N LYS A 134 6.40 -17.78 20.87
CA LYS A 134 6.86 -17.79 22.26
C LYS A 134 6.57 -16.47 22.94
N SER A 135 6.33 -16.52 24.25
CA SER A 135 6.12 -15.30 25.03
C SER A 135 7.41 -14.53 25.26
N VAL A 136 7.27 -13.20 25.28
CA VAL A 136 8.33 -12.24 25.62
C VAL A 136 8.44 -12.15 27.13
N ASN A 137 9.68 -12.17 27.65
CA ASN A 137 9.93 -11.86 29.05
C ASN A 137 9.78 -10.35 29.24
N LYS A 138 8.80 -9.94 30.05
CA LYS A 138 8.49 -8.55 30.37
C LYS A 138 8.23 -8.42 31.87
N SER A 139 8.75 -7.37 32.49
CA SER A 139 8.54 -7.10 33.92
C SER A 139 7.11 -6.67 34.20
N ASN A 140 6.64 -6.97 35.41
CA ASN A 140 5.39 -6.46 35.96
C ASN A 140 5.52 -5.06 36.57
N HIS A 141 6.72 -4.48 36.62
CA HIS A 141 6.96 -3.16 37.19
C HIS A 141 7.45 -2.17 36.13
N SER A 142 6.94 -0.94 36.19
CA SER A 142 7.30 0.09 35.19
C SER A 142 8.77 0.50 35.22
N ALA A 143 9.44 0.35 36.37
CA ALA A 143 10.83 0.76 36.58
C ALA A 143 11.81 -0.03 35.71
N ASP A 144 11.56 -1.32 35.52
CA ASP A 144 12.42 -2.24 34.79
C ASP A 144 11.73 -2.83 33.54
N PHE A 145 10.50 -2.39 33.22
CA PHE A 145 9.74 -2.84 32.05
C PHE A 145 10.57 -2.81 30.77
N PHE A 146 11.11 -1.65 30.39
CA PHE A 146 11.89 -1.53 29.15
C PHE A 146 13.19 -2.32 29.19
N SER A 147 13.92 -2.31 30.31
CA SER A 147 15.15 -3.10 30.44
C SER A 147 14.89 -4.60 30.31
N SER A 148 13.76 -5.08 30.83
CA SER A 148 13.37 -6.49 30.72
C SER A 148 13.10 -6.93 29.27
N LEU A 149 12.79 -5.99 28.37
CA LEU A 149 12.60 -6.28 26.95
C LEU A 149 13.93 -6.61 26.25
N PHE A 150 15.06 -6.06 26.70
CA PHE A 150 16.37 -6.23 26.08
C PHE A 150 17.13 -7.44 26.65
N THR A 151 16.56 -8.64 26.46
CA THR A 151 17.18 -9.91 26.86
C THR A 151 17.52 -10.78 25.65
N LEU A 152 18.49 -11.68 25.80
CA LEU A 152 18.85 -12.64 24.74
C LEU A 152 17.68 -13.56 24.39
N HIS A 153 16.83 -13.88 25.37
CA HIS A 153 15.58 -14.63 25.14
C HIS A 153 14.66 -13.86 24.19
N ASN A 154 14.35 -12.60 24.49
CA ASN A 154 13.47 -11.78 23.66
C ASN A 154 14.07 -11.55 22.26
N LEU A 155 15.40 -11.40 22.15
CA LEU A 155 16.05 -11.32 20.85
C LEU A 155 15.82 -12.60 20.02
N ARG A 156 15.89 -13.79 20.63
CA ARG A 156 15.57 -15.05 19.95
C ARG A 156 14.09 -15.11 19.54
N VAL A 157 13.18 -14.59 20.37
CA VAL A 157 11.76 -14.48 20.03
C VAL A 157 11.56 -13.58 18.81
N VAL A 158 12.17 -12.39 18.76
CA VAL A 158 12.16 -11.50 17.58
C VAL A 158 12.61 -12.24 16.32
N LEU A 159 13.73 -12.95 16.41
CA LEU A 159 14.31 -13.64 15.25
C LEU A 159 13.37 -14.73 14.72
N ILE A 160 12.71 -15.48 15.61
CA ILE A 160 11.72 -16.50 15.24
C ILE A 160 10.49 -15.85 14.60
N GLU A 161 9.96 -14.76 15.19
CA GLU A 161 8.85 -14.00 14.63
C GLU A 161 9.17 -13.50 13.23
N LEU A 162 10.34 -12.89 13.03
CA LEU A 162 10.79 -12.43 11.72
C LEU A 162 10.94 -13.59 10.73
N MET A 163 11.50 -14.71 11.17
CA MET A 163 11.68 -15.89 10.31
C MET A 163 10.35 -16.46 9.82
N ILE A 164 9.28 -16.40 10.62
CA ILE A 164 7.94 -16.90 10.24
C ILE A 164 7.17 -15.84 9.44
N MET A 165 7.18 -14.60 9.90
CA MET A 165 6.29 -13.55 9.38
C MET A 165 6.84 -12.90 8.11
N LEU A 166 8.16 -12.81 7.94
CA LEU A 166 8.78 -12.19 6.77
C LEU A 166 8.51 -12.98 5.47
N PRO A 167 8.69 -14.31 5.41
CA PRO A 167 8.32 -15.08 4.23
C PRO A 167 6.83 -14.94 3.89
N LEU A 168 5.96 -14.92 4.90
CA LEU A 168 4.52 -14.76 4.71
C LEU A 168 4.18 -13.40 4.10
N ALA A 169 4.75 -12.32 4.63
CA ALA A 169 4.58 -10.97 4.09
C ALA A 169 5.15 -10.82 2.68
N LEU A 170 6.32 -11.41 2.41
CA LEU A 170 6.93 -11.42 1.07
C LEU A 170 6.11 -12.22 0.06
N ALA A 171 5.62 -13.40 0.43
CA ALA A 171 4.77 -14.22 -0.42
C ALA A 171 3.45 -13.50 -0.75
N ALA A 172 2.78 -12.93 0.26
CA ALA A 172 1.55 -12.19 0.07
C ALA A 172 1.75 -10.97 -0.85
N THR A 173 2.80 -10.18 -0.61
CA THR A 173 3.11 -9.02 -1.46
C THR A 173 3.50 -9.42 -2.88
N PHE A 174 4.22 -10.53 -3.06
CA PHE A 174 4.56 -11.06 -4.37
C PHE A 174 3.31 -11.48 -5.16
N VAL A 175 2.40 -12.24 -4.54
CA VAL A 175 1.14 -12.66 -5.16
C VAL A 175 0.30 -11.44 -5.55
N GLN A 176 0.20 -10.45 -4.67
CA GLN A 176 -0.55 -9.23 -4.93
C GLN A 176 0.06 -8.40 -6.06
N ARG A 177 1.40 -8.26 -6.10
CA ARG A 177 2.10 -7.58 -7.21
C ARG A 177 1.80 -8.26 -8.54
N ARG A 178 1.81 -9.60 -8.58
CA ARG A 178 1.45 -10.36 -9.78
C ARG A 178 -0.01 -10.13 -10.22
N ARG A 179 -0.96 -10.14 -9.28
CA ARG A 179 -2.38 -9.86 -9.57
C ARG A 179 -2.57 -8.46 -10.16
N ARG A 180 -1.93 -7.44 -9.55
CA ARG A 180 -1.99 -6.05 -10.06
C ARG A 180 -1.34 -5.90 -11.43
N ALA A 181 -0.20 -6.56 -11.65
CA ALA A 181 0.46 -6.55 -12.95
C ALA A 181 -0.44 -7.17 -14.04
N ALA A 182 -1.09 -8.29 -13.73
CA ALA A 182 -2.05 -8.94 -14.64
C ALA A 182 -3.26 -8.05 -14.95
N GLU A 183 -3.82 -7.34 -13.95
CA GLU A 183 -4.94 -6.41 -14.12
C GLU A 183 -4.55 -5.16 -14.97
N THR A 184 -3.31 -4.70 -14.87
CA THR A 184 -2.84 -3.48 -15.57
C THR A 184 -2.37 -3.76 -17.01
N GLN A 185 -2.07 -5.01 -17.34
CA GLN A 185 -1.52 -5.40 -18.64
C GLN A 185 -2.48 -5.13 -19.83
N PRO A 186 -3.80 -5.41 -19.73
CA PRO A 186 -4.76 -5.10 -20.80
C PRO A 186 -4.88 -3.59 -21.04
N GLN A 187 -5.06 -2.81 -19.97
CA GLN A 187 -5.17 -1.34 -20.04
C GLN A 187 -3.92 -0.69 -20.66
N ARG A 188 -2.72 -1.19 -20.32
CA ARG A 188 -1.47 -0.71 -20.93
C ARG A 188 -1.36 -1.07 -22.41
N LYS A 189 -1.86 -2.24 -22.83
CA LYS A 189 -1.89 -2.64 -24.25
C LYS A 189 -2.83 -1.74 -25.05
N GLU A 190 -4.04 -1.50 -24.52
CA GLU A 190 -5.02 -0.58 -25.12
C GLU A 190 -4.49 0.85 -25.22
N ALA A 191 -3.91 1.38 -24.13
CA ALA A 191 -3.32 2.73 -24.14
C ALA A 191 -2.15 2.85 -25.14
N ARG A 192 -1.33 1.80 -25.29
CA ARG A 192 -0.26 1.75 -26.30
C ARG A 192 -0.82 1.68 -27.72
N ALA A 193 -1.89 0.91 -27.95
CA ALA A 193 -2.57 0.84 -29.24
C ALA A 193 -3.21 2.18 -29.62
N ALA A 194 -3.91 2.82 -28.69
CA ALA A 194 -4.48 4.16 -28.88
C ALA A 194 -3.40 5.19 -29.21
N LYS A 195 -2.28 5.20 -28.46
CA LYS A 195 -1.16 6.10 -28.75
C LYS A 195 -0.55 5.86 -30.14
N ARG A 196 -0.45 4.60 -30.59
CA ARG A 196 0.03 4.27 -31.95
C ARG A 196 -0.91 4.80 -33.02
N LEU A 197 -2.21 4.63 -32.86
CA LEU A 197 -3.22 5.17 -33.78
C LEU A 197 -3.15 6.70 -33.88
N THR A 198 -3.02 7.39 -32.75
CA THR A 198 -2.88 8.87 -32.73
C THR A 198 -1.62 9.33 -33.45
N VAL A 199 -0.49 8.67 -33.23
CA VAL A 199 0.78 8.99 -33.93
C VAL A 199 0.67 8.72 -35.43
N GLN A 200 -0.01 7.64 -35.82
CA GLN A 200 -0.20 7.31 -37.22
C GLN A 200 -1.09 8.34 -37.92
N GLN A 201 -2.20 8.73 -37.28
CA GLN A 201 -3.07 9.80 -37.79
C GLN A 201 -2.35 11.13 -37.91
N SER A 202 -1.50 11.51 -36.96
CA SER A 202 -0.73 12.77 -37.07
C SER A 202 0.25 12.74 -38.25
N VAL A 203 0.91 11.60 -38.50
CA VAL A 203 1.82 11.44 -39.64
C VAL A 203 1.05 11.50 -40.96
N GLU A 204 -0.08 10.82 -41.07
CA GLU A 204 -0.95 10.85 -42.25
C GLU A 204 -1.45 12.29 -42.53
N THR A 205 -1.87 13.01 -41.49
CA THR A 205 -2.33 14.40 -41.62
C THR A 205 -1.21 15.34 -42.09
N GLU A 206 0.02 15.19 -41.55
CA GLU A 206 1.18 15.98 -42.00
C GLU A 206 1.56 15.67 -43.46
N GLN A 207 1.45 14.40 -43.88
CA GLN A 207 1.69 14.00 -45.27
C GLN A 207 0.64 14.57 -46.23
N GLU A 208 -0.64 14.51 -45.86
CA GLU A 208 -1.73 15.10 -46.66
C GLU A 208 -1.59 16.62 -46.79
N LEU A 209 -1.27 17.32 -45.69
CA LEU A 209 -1.05 18.76 -45.70
C LEU A 209 0.17 19.15 -46.56
N GLY A 210 1.26 18.40 -46.44
CA GLY A 210 2.45 18.58 -47.27
C GLY A 210 2.18 18.35 -48.75
N ALA A 211 1.44 17.29 -49.09
CA ALA A 211 1.03 17.00 -50.46
C ALA A 211 0.12 18.10 -51.05
N ALA A 212 -0.85 18.60 -50.27
CA ALA A 212 -1.73 19.68 -50.68
C ALA A 212 -0.98 21.00 -50.92
N LEU A 213 -0.04 21.35 -50.04
CA LEU A 213 0.81 22.54 -50.20
C LEU A 213 1.70 22.45 -51.45
N THR A 214 2.25 21.27 -51.71
CA THR A 214 3.11 21.03 -52.88
C THR A 214 2.29 21.13 -54.17
N ALA A 215 1.09 20.55 -54.21
CA ALA A 215 0.17 20.67 -55.33
C ALA A 215 -0.28 22.12 -55.58
N ALA A 216 -0.57 22.89 -54.52
CA ALA A 216 -0.92 24.30 -54.63
C ALA A 216 0.23 25.15 -55.20
N GLN A 217 1.47 24.94 -54.73
CA GLN A 217 2.66 25.63 -55.24
C GLN A 217 2.94 25.30 -56.72
N ILE A 218 2.72 24.06 -57.17
CA ILE A 218 2.89 23.67 -58.58
C ILE A 218 1.86 24.38 -59.47
N THR A 219 0.67 24.69 -58.94
CA THR A 219 -0.41 25.34 -59.71
C THR A 219 -0.19 26.85 -59.86
N GLU A 220 0.53 27.48 -58.95
CA GLU A 220 0.86 28.92 -58.99
C GLU A 220 2.16 29.26 -59.72
N LEU A 221 2.96 28.27 -60.13
CA LEU A 221 4.15 28.54 -60.93
C LEU A 221 3.73 29.11 -62.30
N PRO A 222 4.08 30.37 -62.63
CA PRO A 222 3.81 30.90 -63.95
C PRO A 222 4.56 30.02 -64.96
N GLN A 223 3.84 29.51 -65.97
CA GLN A 223 4.49 28.83 -67.07
C GLN A 223 5.48 29.81 -67.70
N ILE A 224 6.77 29.52 -67.53
CA ILE A 224 7.83 30.28 -68.16
C ILE A 224 7.65 30.08 -69.66
N ASP A 225 7.19 31.13 -70.33
CA ASP A 225 7.12 31.18 -71.78
C ASP A 225 8.54 31.31 -72.32
N TYR A 226 9.15 30.15 -72.62
CA TYR A 226 10.49 30.06 -73.17
C TYR A 226 10.64 30.77 -74.53
N GLN A 227 9.55 31.17 -75.20
CA GLN A 227 9.60 31.94 -76.45
C GLN A 227 9.84 33.44 -76.24
N ARG A 228 9.73 33.95 -75.00
CA ARG A 228 10.01 35.36 -74.66
C ARG A 228 11.43 35.61 -74.12
N ILE A 229 12.27 34.58 -74.03
CA ILE A 229 13.67 34.75 -73.61
C ILE A 229 14.46 35.34 -74.77
N ASP A 230 14.55 36.67 -74.82
CA ASP A 230 15.44 37.38 -75.73
C ASP A 230 16.89 37.20 -75.27
N LEU A 231 17.59 36.26 -75.92
CA LEU A 231 18.99 35.96 -75.69
C LEU A 231 19.95 37.11 -76.08
N ASN A 232 19.44 38.22 -76.62
CA ASN A 232 20.24 39.38 -77.00
C ASN A 232 20.30 40.48 -75.93
N GLN A 233 19.79 40.26 -74.71
CA GLN A 233 19.94 41.25 -73.65
C GLN A 233 21.43 41.46 -73.28
N PRO A 234 21.92 42.72 -73.12
CA PRO A 234 23.36 43.02 -73.01
C PRO A 234 24.00 42.68 -71.64
N GLY A 235 23.33 41.90 -70.79
CA GLY A 235 23.75 41.63 -69.40
C GLY A 235 24.69 40.44 -69.22
N TYR A 236 24.90 39.60 -70.25
CA TYR A 236 25.65 38.34 -70.13
C TYR A 236 26.93 38.29 -70.98
N ARG A 237 27.59 39.43 -71.16
CA ARG A 237 28.99 39.49 -71.62
C ARG A 237 29.86 40.09 -70.54
N ASN A 238 30.26 39.26 -69.58
CA ASN A 238 31.55 39.41 -68.93
C ASN A 238 32.04 38.02 -68.54
N GLY A 239 32.76 37.40 -69.48
CA GLY A 239 33.81 36.46 -69.12
C GLY A 239 34.97 37.24 -68.52
N LYS A 240 35.49 36.75 -67.41
CA LYS A 240 36.91 36.87 -67.07
C LYS A 240 37.40 35.52 -66.56
N SER A 241 38.32 34.97 -67.36
CA SER A 241 39.47 34.11 -67.04
C SER A 241 39.44 33.28 -65.76
#